data_AF-A0A2R4TLZ5-F1
#
_entry.id   AF-A0A2R4TLZ5-F1
#
_cell.length_a   1.000
_cell.length_b   1.000
_cell.length_c   1.000
_cell.angle_alpha   90.00
_cell.angle_beta   90.00
_cell.angle_gamma   90.00
#
_symmetry.space_group_name_H-M   'P 1'
#
loop_
_entity.id
_entity.type
_entity.pdbx_description
1 polymer ?
#
loop_
_entity_poly.entity_id
_entity_poly.type
_entity_poly.pdbx_seq_one_letter_code
_entity_poly.pdbx_strand_id
1 'polypeptide(L)'
;MIQKNILWVDCCAAVSAGLIVLLVAQWLSQMYHLPKSIIIFISCTNLLYACYSFILANYRRRSATLINILVIANGFWCIICLIIIWWFWHEMTILAIMHIGGEAIFVATLAKFEYLWRNRLVVSNFIS
;
A
#
# COMPACT_ATOMS: atom_id res chain seq x y z
N MET A 1 -2.03 -1.36 -21.99
CA MET A 1 -3.30 -1.41 -21.23
C MET A 1 -3.07 -1.44 -19.71
N ILE A 2 -2.16 -2.29 -19.21
CA ILE A 2 -1.86 -2.47 -17.76
C ILE A 2 -1.41 -1.17 -17.05
N GLN A 3 -0.57 -0.35 -17.70
CA GLN A 3 0.03 0.84 -17.09
C GLN A 3 -0.99 1.91 -16.63
N LYS A 4 -2.10 2.09 -17.36
CA LYS A 4 -3.16 3.06 -16.98
C LYS A 4 -3.92 2.64 -15.72
N ASN A 5 -3.95 1.33 -15.47
CA ASN A 5 -4.73 0.71 -14.40
C ASN A 5 -3.88 0.45 -13.16
N ILE A 6 -2.57 0.75 -13.16
CA ILE A 6 -1.72 0.46 -12.00
C ILE A 6 -2.25 1.15 -10.72
N LEU A 7 -2.75 2.38 -10.84
CA LEU A 7 -3.36 3.12 -9.72
C LEU A 7 -4.68 2.48 -9.25
N TRP A 8 -5.44 1.88 -10.17
CA TRP A 8 -6.64 1.13 -9.81
C TRP A 8 -6.30 -0.19 -9.12
N VAL A 9 -5.26 -0.87 -9.58
CA VAL A 9 -4.75 -2.10 -8.93
C VAL A 9 -4.23 -1.77 -7.53
N ASP A 10 -3.45 -0.71 -7.40
CA ASP A 10 -2.93 -0.20 -6.13
C ASP A 10 -4.07 0.15 -5.16
N CYS A 11 -5.05 0.94 -5.62
CA CYS A 11 -6.25 1.23 -4.85
C CYS A 11 -6.99 -0.05 -4.41
N CYS A 12 -7.28 -0.97 -5.33
CA CYS A 12 -8.01 -2.20 -5.00
C CYS A 12 -7.23 -3.08 -4.02
N ALA A 13 -5.90 -3.14 -4.15
CA ALA A 13 -5.03 -3.87 -3.23
C ALA A 13 -5.02 -3.20 -1.84
N ALA A 14 -4.89 -1.88 -1.77
CA ALA A 14 -4.90 -1.15 -0.51
C ALA A 14 -6.27 -1.21 0.19
N VAL A 15 -7.38 -1.13 -0.55
CA VAL A 15 -8.72 -1.34 -0.01
C VAL A 15 -8.85 -2.76 0.53
N SER A 16 -8.49 -3.78 -0.26
CA SER A 16 -8.66 -5.17 0.16
C SER A 16 -7.79 -5.50 1.37
N ALA A 17 -6.51 -5.11 1.37
CA ALA A 17 -5.62 -5.25 2.51
C ALA A 17 -6.18 -4.53 3.74
N GLY A 18 -6.58 -3.26 3.60
CA GLY A 18 -7.14 -2.46 4.69
C GLY A 18 -8.41 -3.08 5.29
N LEU A 19 -9.39 -3.44 4.46
CA LEU A 19 -10.68 -3.99 4.90
C LEU A 19 -10.54 -5.40 5.46
N ILE A 20 -9.83 -6.28 4.78
CA ILE A 20 -9.66 -7.68 5.22
C ILE A 20 -8.93 -7.69 6.57
N VAL A 21 -7.80 -6.97 6.68
CA VAL A 21 -7.02 -6.90 7.92
C VAL A 21 -7.85 -6.29 9.05
N LEU A 22 -8.69 -5.28 8.77
CA LEU A 22 -9.55 -4.67 9.78
C LEU A 22 -10.63 -5.64 10.27
N LEU A 23 -11.30 -6.33 9.35
CA LEU A 23 -12.38 -7.28 9.66
C LEU A 23 -11.88 -8.47 10.49
N VAL A 24 -10.68 -8.97 10.18
CA VAL A 24 -10.06 -10.06 10.92
C VAL A 24 -9.03 -9.59 11.95
N ALA A 25 -9.01 -8.30 12.32
CA ALA A 25 -7.97 -7.72 13.17
C ALA A 25 -7.85 -8.39 14.55
N GLN A 26 -8.98 -8.77 15.14
CA GLN A 26 -9.01 -9.47 16.43
C GLN A 26 -8.37 -10.86 16.32
N TRP A 27 -8.71 -11.59 15.26
CA TRP A 27 -8.20 -12.93 15.00
C TRP A 27 -6.71 -12.89 14.62
N LEU A 28 -6.32 -11.93 13.78
CA LEU A 28 -4.92 -11.66 13.42
C LEU A 28 -4.09 -11.27 14.65
N SER A 29 -4.61 -10.47 15.58
CA SER A 29 -3.89 -10.10 16.80
C SER A 29 -3.50 -11.32 17.63
N GLN A 30 -4.41 -12.29 17.73
CA GLN A 30 -4.14 -13.56 18.40
C GLN A 30 -3.16 -14.43 17.61
N MET A 31 -3.31 -14.52 16.29
CA MET A 31 -2.45 -15.34 15.44
C MET A 31 -1.03 -14.77 15.24
N TYR A 32 -0.89 -13.44 15.27
CA TYR A 32 0.36 -12.73 14.99
C TYR A 32 1.13 -12.36 16.26
N HIS A 33 0.53 -12.59 17.44
CA HIS A 33 1.03 -12.10 18.73
C HIS A 33 1.38 -10.60 18.70
N LEU A 34 0.67 -9.84 17.88
CA LEU A 34 0.84 -8.41 17.73
C LEU A 34 -0.29 -7.68 18.45
N PRO A 35 -0.02 -6.51 19.06
CA PRO A 35 -1.06 -5.69 19.64
C PRO A 35 -2.11 -5.33 18.57
N LYS A 36 -3.39 -5.51 18.92
CA LYS A 36 -4.50 -5.14 18.04
C LYS A 36 -4.42 -3.70 17.55
N SER A 37 -3.89 -2.79 18.37
CA SER A 37 -3.67 -1.37 18.01
C SER A 37 -2.76 -1.22 16.79
N ILE A 38 -1.70 -2.01 16.67
CA ILE A 38 -0.79 -1.99 15.52
C ILE A 38 -1.52 -2.50 14.27
N ILE A 39 -2.30 -3.58 14.39
CA ILE A 39 -3.05 -4.14 13.26
C ILE A 39 -4.12 -3.15 12.76
N ILE A 40 -4.86 -2.51 13.67
CA ILE A 40 -5.82 -1.46 13.32
C ILE A 40 -5.11 -0.28 12.66
N PHE A 41 -3.95 0.14 13.19
CA PHE A 41 -3.16 1.22 12.59
C PHE A 41 -2.72 0.89 11.15
N ILE A 42 -2.28 -0.35 10.91
CA ILE A 42 -1.96 -0.87 9.57
C ILE A 42 -3.17 -0.79 8.65
N SER A 43 -4.32 -1.31 9.09
CA SER A 43 -5.55 -1.29 8.29
C SER A 43 -6.02 0.13 7.97
N CYS A 44 -6.05 1.02 8.96
CA CYS A 44 -6.48 2.39 8.78
C CYS A 44 -5.55 3.13 7.81
N THR A 45 -4.24 2.91 7.90
CA THR A 45 -3.28 3.55 6.98
C THR A 45 -3.48 3.05 5.55
N ASN A 46 -3.68 1.74 5.35
CA ASN A 46 -3.97 1.17 4.04
C ASN A 46 -5.29 1.72 3.46
N LEU A 47 -6.35 1.89 4.28
CA LEU A 47 -7.60 2.49 3.82
C LEU A 47 -7.46 3.97 3.45
N LEU A 48 -6.74 4.76 4.27
CA LEU A 48 -6.47 6.17 3.97
C LEU A 48 -5.67 6.32 2.67
N TYR A 49 -4.64 5.51 2.50
CA TYR A 49 -3.85 5.46 1.29
C TYR A 49 -4.71 5.05 0.08
N ALA A 50 -5.58 4.04 0.24
CA ALA A 50 -6.50 3.61 -0.80
C ALA A 50 -7.45 4.74 -1.24
N CYS A 51 -7.98 5.52 -0.30
CA CYS A 51 -8.80 6.69 -0.63
C CYS A 51 -8.01 7.71 -1.47
N TYR A 52 -6.77 7.99 -1.12
CA TYR A 52 -5.92 8.90 -1.89
C TYR A 52 -5.61 8.36 -3.30
N SER A 53 -5.22 7.08 -3.40
CA SER A 53 -4.96 6.42 -4.69
C SER A 53 -6.22 6.35 -5.57
N PHE A 54 -7.40 6.10 -4.98
CA PHE A 54 -8.70 6.13 -5.67
C PHE A 54 -9.04 7.51 -6.24
N ILE A 55 -8.90 8.56 -5.41
CA ILE A 55 -9.13 9.94 -5.84
C ILE A 55 -8.24 10.25 -7.03
N LEU A 56 -6.94 9.93 -6.93
CA LEU A 56 -5.98 10.18 -8.01
C LEU A 56 -6.25 9.34 -9.27
N ALA A 57 -6.72 8.10 -9.10
CA ALA A 57 -7.12 7.24 -10.20
C ALA A 57 -8.29 7.84 -11.00
N ASN A 58 -9.21 8.55 -10.33
CA ASN A 58 -10.36 9.21 -10.93
C ASN A 58 -10.04 10.58 -11.55
N TYR A 59 -8.89 11.20 -11.21
CA TYR A 59 -8.47 12.47 -11.82
C TYR A 59 -8.08 12.31 -13.30
N ARG A 60 -8.69 13.15 -14.15
CA ARG A 60 -8.46 13.18 -15.62
C ARG A 60 -7.08 13.73 -16.04
N ARG A 61 -6.50 14.64 -15.26
CA ARG A 61 -5.12 15.15 -15.45
C ARG A 61 -4.33 14.82 -14.18
N ARG A 62 -3.44 13.84 -14.26
CA ARG A 62 -2.58 13.44 -13.15
C ARG A 62 -1.30 14.24 -13.21
N SER A 63 -0.96 14.98 -12.15
CA SER A 63 0.31 15.69 -12.08
C SER A 63 1.44 14.72 -11.71
N ALA A 64 2.65 14.99 -12.20
CA ALA A 64 3.83 14.21 -11.84
C ALA A 64 4.08 14.25 -10.32
N THR A 65 3.73 15.37 -9.69
CA THR A 65 3.83 15.57 -8.24
C THR A 65 2.95 14.60 -7.46
N LEU A 66 1.69 14.41 -7.87
CA LEU A 66 0.76 13.51 -7.18
C LEU A 66 1.23 12.04 -7.24
N ILE A 67 1.81 11.64 -8.36
CA ILE A 67 2.39 10.29 -8.53
C ILE A 67 3.67 10.14 -7.71
N ASN A 68 4.52 11.16 -7.66
CA ASN A 68 5.71 11.13 -6.79
C ASN A 68 5.32 11.03 -5.30
N ILE A 69 4.20 11.65 -4.89
CA ILE A 69 3.68 11.50 -3.52
C ILE A 69 3.32 10.03 -3.24
N LEU A 70 2.70 9.32 -4.19
CA LEU A 70 2.42 7.87 -4.04
C LEU A 70 3.71 7.06 -3.90
N VAL A 71 4.70 7.31 -4.76
CA VAL A 71 6.00 6.64 -4.69
C VAL A 71 6.66 6.84 -3.31
N ILE A 72 6.62 8.06 -2.79
CA ILE A 72 7.17 8.39 -1.46
C ILE A 72 6.35 7.70 -0.37
N ALA A 73 5.02 7.70 -0.45
CA ALA A 73 4.15 7.04 0.52
C ALA A 73 4.36 5.52 0.55
N ASN A 74 4.42 4.86 -0.61
CA ASN A 74 4.73 3.43 -0.71
C ASN A 74 6.14 3.11 -0.19
N GLY A 75 7.12 3.96 -0.49
CA GLY A 75 8.47 3.83 0.05
C GLY A 75 8.50 3.98 1.59
N PHE A 76 7.78 4.96 2.12
CA PHE A 76 7.65 5.17 3.57
C PHE A 76 6.94 4.00 4.25
N TRP A 77 5.90 3.45 3.62
CA TRP A 77 5.20 2.26 4.11
C TRP A 77 6.11 1.04 4.17
N CYS A 78 6.92 0.81 3.14
CA CYS A 78 7.94 -0.24 3.15
C CYS A 78 8.86 -0.11 4.37
N ILE A 79 9.34 1.10 4.67
CA ILE A 79 10.19 1.35 5.84
C ILE A 79 9.44 1.04 7.15
N ILE A 80 8.17 1.46 7.27
CA ILE A 80 7.34 1.13 8.44
C ILE A 80 7.19 -0.38 8.61
N CYS A 81 6.90 -1.13 7.54
CA CYS A 81 6.80 -2.58 7.58
C CYS A 81 8.10 -3.22 8.09
N LEU A 82 9.26 -2.75 7.61
CA LEU A 82 10.57 -3.23 8.07
C LEU A 82 10.82 -2.89 9.55
N ILE A 83 10.42 -1.69 10.00
CA ILE A 83 10.55 -1.29 11.42
C ILE A 83 9.68 -2.18 12.31
N ILE A 84 8.42 -2.47 11.91
CA ILE A 84 7.53 -3.34 12.67
C ILE A 84 8.13 -4.75 12.77
N ILE A 85 8.60 -5.30 11.65
CA ILE A 85 9.26 -6.61 11.63
C ILE A 85 10.49 -6.61 12.55
N TRP A 86 11.33 -5.58 12.49
CA TRP A 86 12.53 -5.49 13.32
C TRP A 86 12.20 -5.41 14.81
N TRP A 87 11.26 -4.54 15.19
CA TRP A 87 10.93 -4.29 16.59
C TRP A 87 10.22 -5.50 17.23
N PHE A 88 9.34 -6.17 16.49
CA PHE A 88 8.56 -7.30 16.99
C PHE A 88 9.10 -8.67 16.55
N TRP A 89 10.31 -8.75 15.98
CA TRP A 89 10.87 -9.98 15.40
C TRP A 89 10.82 -11.20 16.33
N HIS A 90 11.06 -10.99 17.63
CA HIS A 90 11.08 -12.08 18.62
C HIS A 90 9.68 -12.54 19.07
N GLU A 91 8.67 -11.68 18.96
CA GLU A 91 7.31 -11.98 19.43
C GLU A 91 6.38 -12.41 18.29
N MET A 92 6.69 -11.98 17.06
CA MET A 92 5.91 -12.25 15.87
C MET A 92 5.95 -13.72 15.45
N THR A 93 4.80 -14.21 15.00
CA THR A 93 4.75 -15.50 14.30
C THR A 93 5.30 -15.39 12.89
N ILE A 94 5.76 -16.51 12.32
CA ILE A 94 6.28 -16.58 10.94
C ILE A 94 5.21 -16.09 9.93
N LEU A 95 3.93 -16.34 10.21
CA LEU A 95 2.81 -15.84 9.40
C LEU A 95 2.77 -14.30 9.37
N ALA A 96 2.98 -13.65 10.52
CA ALA A 96 3.01 -12.20 10.61
C ALA A 96 4.20 -11.61 9.81
N ILE A 97 5.37 -12.24 9.90
CA ILE A 97 6.56 -11.84 9.14
C ILE A 97 6.32 -12.01 7.64
N MET A 98 5.73 -13.13 7.19
CA MET A 98 5.41 -13.34 5.78
C MET A 98 4.39 -12.33 5.26
N HIS A 99 3.36 -12.00 6.06
CA HIS A 99 2.35 -11.05 5.65
C HIS A 99 2.91 -9.62 5.58
N ILE A 100 3.53 -9.11 6.66
CA ILE A 100 4.09 -7.75 6.68
C ILE A 100 5.27 -7.62 5.70
N GLY A 101 6.08 -8.67 5.57
CA GLY A 101 7.16 -8.72 4.59
C GLY A 101 6.66 -8.77 3.15
N GLY A 102 5.57 -9.52 2.91
CA GLY A 102 4.87 -9.55 1.63
C GLY A 102 4.32 -8.18 1.24
N GLU A 103 3.67 -7.49 2.17
CA GLU A 103 3.22 -6.10 2.02
C GLU A 103 4.39 -5.18 1.67
N ALA A 104 5.51 -5.26 2.39
CA ALA A 104 6.71 -4.44 2.13
C ALA A 104 7.25 -4.64 0.71
N ILE A 105 7.37 -5.90 0.26
CA ILE A 105 7.83 -6.24 -1.10
C ILE A 105 6.83 -5.73 -2.15
N PHE A 106 5.53 -5.90 -1.89
CA PHE A 106 4.47 -5.46 -2.79
C PHE A 106 4.49 -3.94 -2.98
N VAL A 107 4.50 -3.15 -1.90
CA VAL A 107 4.53 -1.69 -1.99
C VAL A 107 5.85 -1.15 -2.54
N ALA A 108 6.99 -1.81 -2.25
CA ALA A 108 8.27 -1.44 -2.86
C ALA A 108 8.26 -1.67 -4.38
N THR A 109 7.64 -2.77 -4.83
CA THR A 109 7.48 -3.09 -6.25
C THR A 109 6.56 -2.07 -6.92
N LEU A 110 5.46 -1.68 -6.27
CA LEU A 110 4.56 -0.63 -6.74
C LEU A 110 5.28 0.72 -6.84
N ALA A 111 5.98 1.17 -5.79
CA ALA A 111 6.75 2.41 -5.81
C ALA A 111 7.72 2.46 -7.00
N LYS A 112 8.40 1.35 -7.27
CA LYS A 112 9.30 1.23 -8.42
C LYS A 112 8.54 1.37 -9.75
N PHE A 113 7.41 0.69 -9.92
CA PHE A 113 6.63 0.78 -11.16
C PHE A 113 5.98 2.16 -11.36
N GLU A 114 5.44 2.76 -10.30
CA GLU A 114 4.88 4.10 -10.32
C GLU A 114 5.94 5.14 -10.71
N TYR A 115 7.15 5.02 -10.16
CA TYR A 115 8.27 5.87 -10.52
C TYR A 115 8.71 5.70 -11.99
N LEU A 116 8.85 4.45 -12.44
CA LEU A 116 9.26 4.14 -13.82
C LEU A 116 8.23 4.59 -14.86
N TRP A 117 6.94 4.47 -14.55
CA TRP A 117 5.85 4.82 -15.46
C TRP A 117 5.28 6.22 -15.24
N ARG A 118 5.85 7.03 -14.34
CA ARG A 118 5.36 8.38 -14.00
C ARG A 118 5.09 9.23 -15.25
N ASN A 119 6.01 9.24 -16.21
CA ASN A 119 5.90 10.08 -17.41
C ASN A 119 4.73 9.62 -18.31
N ARG A 120 4.40 8.33 -18.31
CA ARG A 120 3.26 7.77 -19.07
C ARG A 120 1.93 7.94 -18.34
N LEU A 121 1.96 7.95 -17.00
CA LEU A 121 0.79 8.16 -16.15
C LEU A 121 0.31 9.61 -16.16
N VAL A 122 1.23 10.58 -16.31
CA VAL A 122 0.93 12.01 -16.46
C VAL A 122 0.27 12.32 -17.80
N VAL A 123 0.69 11.65 -18.89
CA VAL A 123 0.25 11.92 -20.26
C VAL A 123 -0.99 11.10 -20.65
N SER A 124 -1.91 10.87 -19.71
CA SER A 124 -3.22 10.27 -20.01
C SER A 124 -4.19 11.34 -20.55
N ASN A 125 -3.88 11.93 -21.70
CA ASN A 125 -4.81 12.38 -22.76
C ASN A 125 -4.10 13.31 -23.75
N PHE A 126 -3.74 12.77 -24.91
CA PHE A 126 -3.99 13.45 -26.18
C PHE A 126 -4.19 12.37 -27.25
N ILE A 127 -5.41 12.32 -27.77
CA ILE A 127 -5.94 11.78 -29.03
C ILE A 127 -7.38 11.34 -28.70
N SER A 128 -8.28 12.32 -28.75
CA SER A 128 -9.68 12.11 -29.12
C SER A 128 -9.81 12.44 -30.61
#